data_AF-A0A1U0TGP9-F1
#
_entry.id   AF-A0A1U0TGP9-F1
#
_cell.length_a   1.000
_cell.length_b   1.000
_cell.length_c   1.000
_cell.angle_alpha   90.00
_cell.angle_beta   90.00
_cell.angle_gamma   90.00
#
_symmetry.space_group_name_H-M   'P 1'
#
loop_
_entity.id
_entity.type
_entity.pdbx_description
1 polymer ?
#
loop_
_entity_poly.entity_id
_entity_poly.type
_entity_poly.pdbx_seq_one_letter_code
_entity_poly.pdbx_strand_id
1 'polypeptide(L)'
;MTVSVPMNAADVLTALRKHHSGAALVPEVVIHDDHPTWAELHDGHGQPYTRRIDALMFDSLERTAIEIKVSKADAARETWAKVQPWRRVCHRFVYAVPAGLIEHPPVYGCGLWWIHEPTAMYPHGRVEVRRKVSINKTPEPLPQHVVQALAYRAARVAIIKRAESAS
;
A
#
# COMPACT_ATOMS: atom_id res chain seq x y z
N MET A 1 -16.52 -29.64 6.62
CA MET A 1 -15.29 -28.87 6.36
C MET A 1 -15.70 -27.58 5.70
N THR A 2 -15.73 -26.47 6.44
CA THR A 2 -15.88 -25.14 5.83
C THR A 2 -14.57 -24.79 5.15
N VAL A 3 -14.59 -24.71 3.82
CA VAL A 3 -13.45 -24.17 3.06
C VAL A 3 -13.39 -22.68 3.41
N SER A 4 -12.32 -22.25 4.09
CA SER A 4 -12.09 -20.81 4.27
C SER A 4 -11.80 -20.21 2.90
N VAL A 5 -12.57 -19.19 2.51
CA VAL A 5 -12.27 -18.42 1.30
C VAL A 5 -10.88 -17.81 1.47
N PRO A 6 -9.95 -17.98 0.52
CA PRO A 6 -8.62 -17.40 0.64
C PRO A 6 -8.70 -15.87 0.74
N MET A 7 -8.00 -15.30 1.73
CA MET A 7 -7.94 -13.85 1.95
C MET A 7 -7.50 -13.11 0.68
N ASN A 8 -8.27 -12.09 0.30
CA ASN A 8 -7.99 -11.24 -0.85
C ASN A 8 -7.51 -9.83 -0.42
N ALA A 9 -7.19 -8.98 -1.39
CA ALA A 9 -6.67 -7.64 -1.13
C ALA A 9 -7.68 -6.71 -0.43
N ALA A 10 -8.98 -6.88 -0.67
CA ALA A 10 -10.02 -6.10 0.00
C ALA A 10 -10.16 -6.48 1.47
N ASP A 11 -9.98 -7.77 1.80
CA ASP A 11 -9.95 -8.25 3.19
C ASP A 11 -8.77 -7.63 3.94
N VAL A 12 -7.58 -7.65 3.33
CA VAL A 12 -6.38 -6.99 3.86
C VAL A 12 -6.62 -5.50 4.09
N LEU A 13 -7.17 -4.80 3.09
CA LEU A 13 -7.44 -3.37 3.21
C LEU A 13 -8.45 -3.07 4.33
N THR A 14 -9.45 -3.94 4.52
CA THR A 14 -10.44 -3.82 5.59
C THR A 14 -9.80 -3.97 6.96
N ALA A 15 -8.92 -4.97 7.13
CA ALA A 15 -8.15 -5.16 8.36
C ALA A 15 -7.29 -3.93 8.68
N LEU A 16 -6.60 -3.38 7.68
CA LEU A 16 -5.77 -2.18 7.81
C LEU A 16 -6.59 -0.96 8.21
N ARG A 17 -7.75 -0.73 7.58
CA ARG A 17 -8.66 0.37 7.95
C ARG A 17 -9.14 0.25 9.39
N LYS A 18 -9.46 -0.96 9.84
CA LYS A 18 -9.92 -1.16 11.22
C LYS A 18 -8.80 -0.95 12.23
N HIS A 19 -7.60 -1.43 11.93
CA HIS A 19 -6.44 -1.30 12.80
C HIS A 19 -5.93 0.14 12.89
N HIS A 20 -5.94 0.88 11.78
CA HIS A 20 -5.53 2.28 11.68
C HIS A 20 -6.74 3.21 11.51
N SER A 21 -7.73 3.10 12.39
CA SER A 21 -9.00 3.83 12.26
C SER A 21 -8.87 5.36 12.32
N GLY A 22 -7.80 5.87 12.95
CA GLY A 22 -7.48 7.30 13.00
C GLY A 22 -6.68 7.81 11.79
N ALA A 23 -6.18 6.93 10.94
CA ALA A 23 -5.33 7.30 9.81
C ALA A 23 -6.14 7.50 8.53
N ALA A 24 -5.66 8.37 7.64
CA ALA A 24 -6.20 8.47 6.29
C ALA A 24 -5.56 7.39 5.41
N LEU A 25 -6.32 6.33 5.10
CA LEU A 25 -5.88 5.24 4.21
C LEU A 25 -6.53 5.37 2.83
N VAL A 26 -5.73 5.74 1.84
CA VAL A 26 -6.16 6.02 0.47
C VAL A 26 -5.72 4.87 -0.45
N PRO A 27 -6.65 4.09 -1.02
CA PRO A 27 -6.28 2.96 -1.87
C PRO A 27 -5.90 3.42 -3.28
N GLU A 28 -5.15 2.59 -4.00
CA GLU A 28 -4.87 2.73 -5.43
C GLU A 28 -4.35 4.13 -5.80
N VAL A 29 -3.21 4.52 -5.24
CA VAL A 29 -2.58 5.81 -5.55
C VAL A 29 -1.50 5.58 -6.60
N VAL A 30 -1.41 6.47 -7.59
CA VAL A 30 -0.42 6.38 -8.68
C VAL A 30 0.60 7.49 -8.52
N ILE A 31 1.87 7.17 -8.77
CA ILE A 31 2.99 8.11 -8.89
C ILE A 31 3.63 7.96 -10.27
N HIS A 32 4.07 9.07 -10.85
CA HIS A 32 4.96 9.05 -12.00
C HIS A 32 6.39 8.76 -11.54
N ASP A 33 7.01 7.76 -12.14
CA ASP A 33 8.40 7.43 -11.94
C ASP A 33 9.23 8.34 -12.84
N ASP A 34 9.70 9.46 -12.29
CA ASP A 34 10.54 10.43 -13.03
C ASP A 34 12.02 10.00 -13.09
N HIS A 35 12.36 8.86 -12.48
CA HIS A 35 13.66 8.20 -12.61
C HIS A 35 13.50 6.73 -13.00
N PRO A 36 12.80 6.40 -14.10
CA PRO A 36 12.81 5.04 -14.56
C PRO A 36 14.27 4.71 -14.86
N THR A 37 14.70 3.50 -14.56
CA THR A 37 15.85 2.94 -15.25
C THR A 37 15.47 2.76 -16.72
N TRP A 38 15.36 3.88 -17.46
CA TRP A 38 15.18 3.99 -18.91
C TRP A 38 16.52 3.68 -19.58
N ALA A 39 17.09 2.52 -19.26
CA ALA A 39 17.72 1.80 -20.35
C ALA A 39 16.54 1.27 -21.16
N GLU A 40 16.36 1.73 -22.39
CA GLU A 40 15.69 0.90 -23.37
C GLU A 40 16.41 -0.45 -23.33
N LEU A 41 15.81 -1.44 -22.66
CA LEU A 41 16.21 -2.81 -22.89
C LEU A 41 15.98 -3.02 -24.40
N HIS A 42 16.98 -3.58 -25.08
CA HIS A 42 16.95 -3.76 -26.53
C HIS A 42 15.75 -4.61 -27.04
N ASP A 43 14.95 -5.16 -26.13
CA ASP A 43 13.75 -5.97 -26.37
C ASP A 43 12.42 -5.20 -26.22
N GLY A 44 12.45 -3.90 -25.87
CA GLY A 44 11.24 -3.08 -25.71
C GLY A 44 10.50 -3.25 -24.38
N HIS A 45 11.06 -3.96 -23.39
CA HIS A 45 10.46 -4.15 -22.07
C HIS A 45 10.90 -3.06 -21.07
N GLY A 46 10.57 -1.80 -21.36
CA GLY A 46 10.77 -0.70 -20.42
C GLY A 46 9.93 -0.84 -19.15
N GLN A 47 10.44 -0.35 -18.02
CA GLN A 47 9.65 -0.22 -16.80
C GLN A 47 8.56 0.85 -16.98
N PRO A 48 7.34 0.65 -16.46
CA PRO A 48 6.25 1.60 -16.67
C PRO A 48 6.58 2.94 -16.01
N TYR A 49 6.28 4.01 -16.75
CA TYR A 49 6.41 5.40 -16.29
C TYR A 49 5.52 5.72 -15.09
N THR A 50 4.50 4.90 -14.82
CA THR A 50 3.60 5.06 -13.68
C THR A 50 3.64 3.85 -12.77
N ARG A 51 3.58 4.10 -11.46
CA ARG A 51 3.54 3.06 -10.43
C ARG A 51 2.34 3.26 -9.53
N ARG A 52 1.54 2.22 -9.35
CA ARG A 52 0.44 2.20 -8.38
C ARG A 52 0.93 1.59 -7.07
N ILE A 53 0.54 2.17 -5.94
CA ILE A 53 0.60 1.53 -4.62
C ILE A 53 -0.82 1.13 -4.20
N ASP A 54 -0.97 -0.03 -3.57
CA ASP A 54 -2.29 -0.53 -3.19
C ASP A 54 -2.94 0.34 -2.11
N ALA A 55 -2.17 0.87 -1.16
CA ALA A 55 -2.63 1.92 -0.26
C ALA A 55 -1.53 2.90 0.15
N LEU A 56 -1.90 4.17 0.27
CA LEU A 56 -1.10 5.21 0.89
C LEU A 56 -1.77 5.65 2.20
N MET A 57 -1.06 5.48 3.30
CA MET A 57 -1.53 5.86 4.63
C MET A 57 -0.85 7.15 5.11
N PHE A 58 -1.65 8.09 5.61
CA PHE A 58 -1.18 9.26 6.34
C PHE A 58 -1.57 9.13 7.81
N ASP A 59 -0.59 9.14 8.69
CA ASP A 59 -0.77 9.07 10.14
C ASP A 59 0.37 9.82 10.82
N SER A 60 0.05 10.65 11.82
CA SER A 60 1.05 11.34 12.65
C SER A 60 2.13 12.08 11.84
N LEU A 61 1.72 12.75 10.75
CA LEU A 61 2.57 13.46 9.77
C LEU A 61 3.50 12.56 8.94
N GLU A 62 3.41 11.24 9.09
CA GLU A 62 4.17 10.27 8.32
C GLU A 62 3.34 9.66 7.19
N ARG A 63 4.06 9.18 6.17
CA ARG A 63 3.54 8.58 4.94
C ARG A 63 4.00 7.14 4.88
N THR A 64 3.06 6.20 4.83
CA THR A 64 3.35 4.77 4.67
C THR A 64 2.75 4.28 3.36
N ALA A 65 3.62 3.91 2.41
CA ALA A 65 3.23 3.14 1.23
C ALA A 65 3.03 1.67 1.63
N ILE A 66 1.89 1.10 1.27
CA ILE A 66 1.53 -0.28 1.61
C ILE A 66 1.24 -1.03 0.32
N GLU A 67 2.05 -2.05 0.05
CA GLU A 67 1.87 -3.00 -1.05
C GLU A 67 1.23 -4.27 -0.49
N ILE A 68 0.14 -4.75 -1.10
CA ILE A 68 -0.59 -5.92 -0.66
C ILE A 68 -0.20 -7.10 -1.54
N LYS A 69 0.26 -8.19 -0.93
CA LYS A 69 0.56 -9.45 -1.64
C LYS A 69 -0.23 -10.59 -1.04
N VAL A 70 -1.05 -11.25 -1.86
CA VAL A 70 -1.89 -12.39 -1.45
C VAL A 70 -1.37 -13.74 -1.96
N SER A 71 -0.27 -13.73 -2.73
CA SER A 71 0.38 -14.96 -3.18
C SER A 71 1.91 -14.85 -3.11
N LYS A 72 2.59 -15.98 -2.87
CA LYS A 72 4.06 -16.05 -2.89
C LYS A 72 4.64 -15.68 -4.25
N ALA A 73 3.93 -16.04 -5.33
CA ALA A 73 4.36 -15.76 -6.69
C ALA A 73 4.36 -14.25 -6.98
N ASP A 74 3.35 -13.52 -6.49
CA ASP A 74 3.30 -12.06 -6.63
C ASP A 74 4.40 -11.38 -5.79
N ALA A 75 4.58 -11.81 -4.54
CA ALA A 75 5.66 -11.32 -3.68
C ALA A 75 7.06 -11.57 -4.28
N ALA A 76 7.28 -12.71 -4.94
CA ALA A 76 8.57 -13.07 -5.54
C ALA A 76 8.93 -12.22 -6.77
N ARG A 77 7.96 -11.55 -7.41
CA ARG A 77 8.21 -10.67 -8.57
C ARG A 77 8.55 -9.23 -8.18
N GLU A 78 8.61 -8.96 -6.89
CA GLU A 78 8.86 -7.62 -6.38
C GLU A 78 10.34 -7.25 -6.46
N THR A 79 10.64 -6.00 -6.82
CA THR A 79 12.01 -5.57 -7.06
C THR A 79 12.27 -4.19 -6.47
N TRP A 80 13.55 -3.85 -6.26
CA TRP A 80 13.92 -2.51 -5.80
C TRP A 80 13.36 -1.41 -6.71
N ALA A 81 13.47 -1.59 -8.03
CA ALA A 81 13.01 -0.62 -9.03
C ALA A 81 11.50 -0.33 -8.94
N LYS A 82 10.68 -1.32 -8.56
CA LYS A 82 9.23 -1.13 -8.41
C LYS A 82 8.88 -0.30 -7.17
N VAL A 83 9.59 -0.51 -6.07
CA VAL A 83 9.29 0.15 -4.79
C VAL A 83 9.97 1.50 -4.62
N GLN A 84 11.07 1.74 -5.35
CA GLN A 84 11.94 2.89 -5.15
C GLN A 84 11.22 4.25 -5.29
N PRO A 85 10.32 4.48 -6.26
CA PRO A 85 9.60 5.75 -6.37
C PRO A 85 8.78 6.08 -5.12
N TRP A 86 8.08 5.09 -4.57
CA TRP A 86 7.30 5.26 -3.34
C TRP A 86 8.18 5.40 -2.10
N ARG A 87 9.28 4.66 -2.01
CA ARG A 87 10.23 4.75 -0.89
C ARG A 87 10.92 6.10 -0.78
N ARG A 88 11.15 6.77 -1.90
CA ARG A 88 11.72 8.12 -1.96
C ARG A 88 10.82 9.16 -1.29
N VAL A 89 9.51 9.04 -1.50
CA VAL A 89 8.50 10.02 -1.04
C VAL A 89 7.71 9.55 0.18
N CYS A 90 7.98 8.37 0.73
CA CYS A 90 7.31 7.86 1.94
C CYS A 90 8.32 7.62 3.06
N HIS A 91 7.86 7.80 4.30
CA HIS A 91 8.65 7.50 5.50
C HIS A 91 8.82 5.99 5.67
N ARG A 92 7.81 5.23 5.26
CA ARG A 92 7.75 3.77 5.39
C ARG A 92 7.24 3.16 4.08
N PHE A 93 7.79 1.99 3.76
CA PHE A 93 7.23 1.08 2.76
C PHE A 93 7.00 -0.26 3.43
N VAL A 94 5.79 -0.80 3.33
CA VAL A 94 5.36 -1.99 4.05
C VAL A 94 4.68 -2.96 3.08
N TYR A 95 5.00 -4.24 3.22
CA TYR A 95 4.20 -5.30 2.62
C TYR A 95 3.14 -5.76 3.61
N ALA A 96 1.87 -5.75 3.22
CA ALA A 96 0.77 -6.34 3.98
C ALA A 96 0.36 -7.66 3.31
N VAL A 97 0.43 -8.76 4.06
CA VAL A 97 0.23 -10.11 3.50
C VAL A 97 -0.58 -10.99 4.46
N PRO A 98 -1.32 -12.00 3.97
CA PRO A 98 -1.85 -13.05 4.82
C PRO A 98 -0.74 -13.66 5.72
N ALA A 99 -1.06 -13.90 6.99
CA ALA A 99 -0.11 -14.44 7.94
C ALA A 99 0.49 -15.77 7.43
N GLY A 100 1.82 -15.91 7.52
CA GLY A 100 2.55 -17.08 7.02
C GLY A 100 2.77 -17.14 5.50
N LEU A 101 2.33 -16.14 4.71
CA LEU A 101 2.59 -16.12 3.28
C LEU A 101 4.09 -15.97 2.97
N ILE A 102 4.75 -15.03 3.63
CA ILE A 102 6.20 -14.78 3.57
C ILE A 102 6.71 -14.37 4.95
N GLU A 103 7.97 -14.71 5.24
CA GLU A 103 8.63 -14.40 6.53
C GLU A 103 9.53 -13.16 6.47
N HIS A 104 9.84 -12.70 5.26
CA HIS A 104 10.72 -11.58 4.99
C HIS A 104 10.10 -10.71 3.90
N PRO A 105 10.23 -9.37 4.00
CA PRO A 105 9.84 -8.49 2.91
C PRO A 105 10.68 -8.81 1.67
N PRO A 106 10.10 -8.82 0.46
CA PRO A 106 10.85 -9.09 -0.77
C PRO A 106 12.00 -8.12 -1.05
N VAL A 107 11.93 -6.92 -0.49
CA VAL A 107 12.95 -5.87 -0.64
C VAL A 107 13.48 -5.45 0.72
N TYR A 108 14.81 -5.37 0.83
CA TYR A 108 15.51 -5.00 2.07
C TYR A 108 15.09 -3.63 2.62
N GLY A 109 14.95 -3.53 3.94
CA GLY A 109 14.58 -2.29 4.64
C GLY A 109 13.08 -1.96 4.64
N CYS A 110 12.24 -2.69 3.89
CA CYS A 110 10.78 -2.57 3.98
C CYS A 110 10.23 -3.24 5.24
N GLY A 111 9.06 -2.81 5.69
CA GLY A 111 8.31 -3.49 6.75
C GLY A 111 7.52 -4.68 6.22
N LEU A 112 7.14 -5.57 7.13
CA LEU A 112 6.23 -6.68 6.84
C LEU A 112 5.15 -6.74 7.91
N TRP A 113 3.91 -6.62 7.49
CA TRP A 113 2.73 -6.80 8.32
C TRP A 113 2.00 -8.07 7.90
N TRP A 114 1.72 -8.91 8.90
CA TRP A 114 0.86 -10.07 8.74
C TRP A 114 -0.57 -9.71 9.05
N ILE A 115 -1.47 -10.17 8.20
CA ILE A 115 -2.90 -10.06 8.35
C ILE A 115 -3.41 -11.44 8.73
N HIS A 116 -3.85 -11.56 9.98
CA HIS A 116 -4.47 -12.77 10.49
C HIS A 116 -5.93 -12.83 10.08
N GLU A 117 -6.43 -14.03 9.84
CA GLU A 117 -7.83 -14.28 9.47
C GLU A 117 -8.82 -13.70 10.50
N PRO A 118 -10.04 -13.36 10.07
CA PRO A 118 -11.11 -12.97 10.97
C PRO A 118 -11.40 -14.01 12.05
N THR A 119 -11.68 -13.51 13.25
CA THR A 119 -12.13 -14.32 14.40
C THR A 119 -13.31 -13.62 15.07
N ALA A 120 -13.98 -14.29 16.01
CA ALA A 120 -15.05 -13.65 16.81
C ALA A 120 -14.57 -12.39 17.54
N MET A 121 -13.28 -12.35 17.95
CA MET A 121 -12.68 -11.19 18.59
C MET A 121 -12.21 -10.11 17.60
N TYR A 122 -11.76 -10.54 16.42
CA TYR A 122 -11.25 -9.67 15.36
C TYR A 122 -12.03 -9.93 14.06
N PRO A 123 -13.25 -9.39 13.92
CA PRO A 123 -14.15 -9.74 12.80
C PRO A 123 -13.65 -9.27 11.43
N HIS A 124 -12.62 -8.43 11.39
CA HIS A 124 -11.98 -7.94 10.17
C HIS A 124 -10.54 -8.43 10.03
N GLY A 125 -10.13 -9.41 10.84
CA GLY A 125 -8.74 -9.83 10.96
C GLY A 125 -7.93 -8.91 11.88
N ARG A 126 -6.69 -9.33 12.14
CA ARG A 126 -5.75 -8.63 13.02
C ARG A 126 -4.46 -8.35 12.28
N VAL A 127 -3.97 -7.11 12.37
CA VAL A 127 -2.65 -6.72 11.86
C VAL A 127 -1.59 -7.04 12.91
N GLU A 128 -0.52 -7.73 12.50
CA GLU A 128 0.68 -7.98 13.30
C GLU A 128 1.91 -7.41 12.58
N VAL A 129 2.73 -6.64 13.30
CA VAL A 129 4.02 -6.17 12.78
C VAL A 129 5.05 -7.28 12.85
N ARG A 130 5.14 -8.10 11.80
CA ARG A 130 6.09 -9.22 11.72
C ARG A 130 7.53 -8.74 11.61
N ARG A 131 7.79 -7.70 10.81
CA ARG A 131 9.10 -7.01 10.75
C ARG A 131 8.95 -5.51 10.70
N LYS A 132 9.76 -4.82 11.50
CA LYS A 132 9.84 -3.36 11.52
C LYS A 132 10.53 -2.86 10.25
N VAL A 133 10.02 -1.75 9.73
CA VAL A 133 10.56 -1.03 8.57
C VAL A 133 11.75 -0.17 8.97
N SER A 134 12.71 0.00 8.07
CA SER A 134 13.72 1.06 8.17
C SER A 134 13.11 2.38 7.74
N ILE A 135 13.03 3.34 8.67
CA ILE A 135 12.34 4.61 8.42
C ILE A 135 13.21 5.54 7.55
N ASN A 136 12.63 6.03 6.45
CA ASN A 136 13.17 7.16 5.71
C ASN A 136 12.89 8.44 6.51
N LYS A 137 13.94 9.05 7.06
CA LYS A 137 13.84 10.25 7.92
C LYS A 137 13.70 11.55 7.13
N THR A 138 13.99 11.51 5.83
CA THR A 138 13.99 12.68 4.94
C THR A 138 13.28 12.34 3.63
N PRO A 139 12.00 11.93 3.67
CA PRO A 139 11.27 11.63 2.45
C PRO A 139 11.03 12.91 1.67
N GLU A 140 11.26 12.83 0.36
CA GLU A 140 10.98 13.93 -0.54
C GLU A 140 9.48 14.33 -0.49
N PRO A 141 9.13 15.57 -0.86
CA PRO A 141 7.73 15.97 -0.99
C PRO A 141 6.94 15.01 -1.89
N LEU A 142 5.64 14.85 -1.64
CA LEU A 142 4.79 14.14 -2.61
C LEU A 142 4.79 14.94 -3.92
N PRO A 143 4.92 14.29 -5.08
CA PRO A 143 4.81 14.99 -6.35
C PRO A 143 3.46 15.68 -6.49
N GLN A 144 3.46 16.84 -7.13
CA GLN A 144 2.27 17.70 -7.21
C GLN A 144 1.07 16.99 -7.84
N HIS A 145 1.29 16.13 -8.85
CA HIS A 145 0.21 15.35 -9.47
C HIS A 145 -0.47 14.38 -8.49
N VAL A 146 0.29 13.79 -7.56
CA VAL A 146 -0.25 12.92 -6.50
C VAL A 146 -1.11 13.76 -5.55
N VAL A 147 -0.60 14.92 -5.11
CA VAL A 147 -1.34 15.84 -4.23
C VAL A 147 -2.67 16.27 -4.87
N GLN A 148 -2.64 16.66 -6.14
CA GLN A 148 -3.84 17.01 -6.89
C GLN A 148 -4.83 15.84 -6.99
N ALA A 149 -4.36 14.64 -7.30
CA ALA A 149 -5.21 13.45 -7.38
C ALA A 149 -5.89 13.14 -6.02
N LEU A 150 -5.16 13.26 -4.91
CA LEU A 150 -5.70 13.09 -3.57
C LEU A 150 -6.76 14.16 -3.26
N ALA A 151 -6.49 15.42 -3.59
CA ALA A 151 -7.42 16.53 -3.38
C ALA A 151 -8.72 16.35 -4.18
N TYR A 152 -8.64 15.97 -5.46
CA TYR A 152 -9.81 15.69 -6.29
C TYR A 152 -10.65 14.54 -5.74
N ARG A 153 -9.99 13.46 -5.27
CA ARG A 153 -10.70 12.34 -4.63
C ARG A 153 -11.43 12.75 -3.37
N ALA A 154 -10.78 13.54 -2.50
CA ALA A 154 -11.38 14.05 -1.28
C ALA A 154 -12.57 14.97 -1.57
N ALA A 155 -12.43 15.90 -2.53
CA ALA A 155 -13.50 16.80 -2.95
C ALA A 155 -14.70 16.02 -3.49
N ARG A 156 -14.48 14.99 -4.32
CA ARG A 156 -15.55 14.14 -4.85
C ARG A 156 -16.31 13.41 -3.76
N VAL A 157 -15.62 12.83 -2.77
CA VAL A 157 -16.26 12.18 -1.61
C VAL A 157 -17.09 13.17 -0.81
N ALA A 158 -16.59 14.38 -0.61
CA ALA A 158 -17.33 15.42 0.11
C ALA A 158 -18.63 15.82 -0.62
N ILE A 159 -18.62 15.87 -1.95
CA ILE A 159 -19.82 16.13 -2.76
C ILE A 159 -20.85 15.00 -2.59
N ILE A 160 -20.42 13.74 -2.73
CA ILE A 160 -21.31 12.57 -2.60
C ILE A 160 -21.97 12.55 -1.22
N LYS A 161 -21.19 12.72 -0.14
CA LYS A 161 -21.73 12.74 1.23
C LYS A 161 -22.75 13.86 1.45
N ARG A 162 -22.54 15.03 0.84
CA ARG A 162 -23.50 16.15 0.90
C ARG A 162 -24.80 15.81 0.18
N ALA A 163 -24.73 15.15 -0.97
CA ALA A 163 -25.91 14.70 -1.69
C ALA A 163 -26.71 13.66 -0.88
N GLU A 164 -26.04 12.66 -0.30
CA GLU A 164 -26.65 11.65 0.57
C GLU A 164 -27.28 12.22 1.84
N SER A 165 -26.74 13.34 2.36
CA SER A 165 -27.29 14.02 3.55
C SER A 165 -28.47 14.95 3.23
N ALA A 166 -28.72 15.23 1.95
CA ALA A 166 -29.79 16.11 1.48
C ALA A 166 -31.00 15.36 0.91
N SER A 167 -30.88 14.04 0.74
CA SER A 167 -31.92 13.09 0.31
C SER A 167 -32.52 12.34 1.51
#